data_AF-A0A949ZXR8-F1
#
_entry.id   AF-A0A949ZXR8-F1
#
_cell.length_a   1.000
_cell.length_b   1.000
_cell.length_c   1.000
_cell.angle_alpha   90.00
_cell.angle_beta   90.00
_cell.angle_gamma   90.00
#
_symmetry.space_group_name_H-M   'P 1'
#
loop_
_entity.id
_entity.type
_entity.pdbx_description
1 polymer ?
#
loop_
_entity_poly.entity_id
_entity_poly.type
_entity_poly.pdbx_seq_one_letter_code
_entity_poly.pdbx_strand_id
1 'polypeptide(L)' 'MSNNSIRIPSEPMVECPSCGLPAEITDRFVLDGAPGPVEHVKIVCVTRHWFTLPVDQLAAPSGVEDLRDIPYTTRGSSV' A
#
# COMPACT_ATOMS: atom_id res chain seq x y z
N MET A 1 -31.35 2.21 16.23
CA MET A 1 -30.00 1.70 16.58
C MET A 1 -29.29 1.37 15.28
N SER A 2 -28.63 2.35 14.68
CA SER A 2 -27.90 2.16 13.42
C SER A 2 -26.51 1.63 13.75
N ASN A 3 -26.32 0.31 13.65
CA ASN A 3 -25.00 -0.29 13.71
C ASN A 3 -24.30 -0.06 12.37
N ASN A 4 -23.63 1.08 12.26
CA ASN A 4 -22.71 1.35 11.15
C ASN A 4 -21.37 0.67 11.49
N SER A 5 -21.27 -0.63 11.22
CA SER A 5 -20.04 -1.38 11.36
C SER A 5 -19.06 -0.95 10.26
N ILE A 6 -18.23 0.03 10.59
CA ILE A 6 -17.05 0.38 9.82
C ILE A 6 -16.16 -0.88 9.77
N ARG A 7 -16.21 -1.61 8.65
CA ARG A 7 -15.29 -2.72 8.42
C ARG A 7 -13.96 -2.10 8.05
N ILE A 8 -13.05 -2.03 9.02
CA ILE A 8 -11.65 -1.75 8.73
C ILE A 8 -11.14 -2.98 7.98
N PRO A 9 -10.77 -2.89 6.70
CA PRO A 9 -10.19 -4.02 6.01
C PRO A 9 -8.90 -4.40 6.75
N SER A 10 -8.89 -5.62 7.32
CA SER A 10 -7.73 -6.17 8.03
C SER A 10 -6.63 -6.64 7.07
N GLU A 11 -6.90 -6.56 5.77
CA GLU A 11 -5.95 -6.88 4.71
C GLU A 11 -5.05 -5.66 4.45
N PRO A 12 -3.73 -5.85 4.36
CA PRO A 12 -2.81 -4.74 4.13
C PRO A 12 -3.15 -4.04 2.82
N MET A 13 -3.46 -2.74 2.90
CA MET A 13 -3.79 -1.91 1.75
C MET A 13 -2.52 -1.68 0.93
N VAL A 14 -2.43 -2.27 -0.26
CA VAL A 14 -1.23 -2.18 -1.11
C VAL A 14 -1.29 -0.97 -2.00
N GLU A 15 -0.14 -0.41 -2.39
CA GLU A 15 -0.09 0.73 -3.31
C GLU A 15 0.15 0.26 -4.75
N CYS A 16 -0.53 0.93 -5.68
CA CYS A 16 -0.32 0.70 -7.09
C CYS A 16 1.07 1.21 -7.52
N PRO A 17 1.97 0.37 -8.06
CA PRO A 17 3.31 0.80 -8.46
C PRO A 17 3.33 1.90 -9.53
N SER A 18 2.26 2.03 -10.31
CA SER A 18 2.18 3.01 -11.39
C SER A 18 1.56 4.35 -10.98
N CYS A 19 0.70 4.40 -9.97
CA CYS A 19 -0.04 5.62 -9.63
C CYS A 19 -0.07 5.95 -8.13
N GLY A 20 0.46 5.10 -7.26
CA GLY A 20 0.48 5.30 -5.81
C GLY A 20 -0.89 5.20 -5.13
N LEU A 21 -1.95 4.92 -5.88
CA LEU A 21 -3.30 4.79 -5.34
C LEU A 21 -3.50 3.41 -4.69
N PRO A 22 -4.45 3.29 -3.74
CA PRO A 22 -4.72 2.02 -3.11
C PRO A 22 -5.16 0.96 -4.11
N ALA A 23 -4.61 -0.23 -3.90
CA ALA A 23 -4.87 -1.43 -4.66
C ALA A 23 -5.30 -2.58 -3.74
N GLU A 24 -6.14 -3.45 -4.30
CA GLU A 24 -6.67 -4.64 -3.66
C GLU A 24 -5.95 -5.86 -4.23
N ILE A 25 -5.64 -6.82 -3.36
CA ILE A 25 -5.12 -8.13 -3.78
C ILE A 25 -6.31 -8.99 -4.20
N THR A 26 -6.40 -9.24 -5.50
CA THR A 26 -7.47 -10.06 -6.11
C THR A 26 -7.17 -11.55 -6.09
N ASP A 27 -5.90 -11.92 -6.09
CA ASP A 27 -5.48 -13.33 -6.17
C ASP A 27 -4.06 -13.50 -5.60
N ARG A 28 -3.79 -14.69 -5.07
CA ARG A 28 -2.46 -15.10 -4.60
C ARG A 28 -2.14 -16.49 -5.12
N PHE A 29 -0.97 -16.65 -5.72
CA PHE A 29 -0.56 -17.93 -6.27
C PHE A 29 0.95 -18.10 -6.20
N VAL A 30 1.39 -19.34 -6.07
CA VAL A 30 2.81 -19.69 -6.08
C VAL A 30 3.17 -20.11 -7.50
N LEU A 31 4.18 -19.46 -8.08
CA LEU A 31 4.79 -19.92 -9.31
C LEU A 31 6.06 -20.70 -8.97
N ASP A 32 6.22 -21.86 -9.60
CA ASP A 32 7.48 -22.60 -9.59
C ASP A 32 8.51 -21.80 -10.41
N GLY A 33 9.26 -20.94 -9.72
CA GLY A 33 10.31 -20.11 -10.28
C GLY A 33 11.68 -20.75 -10.12
N ALA A 34 12.68 -20.23 -10.83
CA ALA A 34 14.08 -20.51 -10.53
C ALA A 34 14.61 -19.37 -9.64
N PRO A 35 15.30 -19.64 -8.51
CA PRO A 35 15.81 -20.92 -8.00
C PRO A 35 14.87 -21.70 -7.07
N GLY A 36 13.59 -21.32 -6.97
CA GLY A 36 12.58 -22.01 -6.17
C GLY A 36 11.19 -21.36 -6.27
N PRO A 37 10.19 -21.90 -5.58
CA PRO A 37 8.82 -21.38 -5.62
C PRO A 37 8.76 -19.93 -5.12
N VAL A 38 8.11 -19.05 -5.90
CA VAL A 38 7.94 -17.63 -5.59
C VAL A 38 6.45 -17.32 -5.47
N GLU A 39 6.05 -16.76 -4.32
CA GLU A 39 4.69 -16.28 -4.10
C GLU A 39 4.46 -14.99 -4.89
N HIS A 40 3.46 -15.02 -5.77
CA HIS A 40 3.00 -13.90 -6.57
C HIS A 40 1.59 -13.50 -6.15
N VAL A 41 1.29 -12.22 -6.32
CA VAL A 41 -0.04 -11.68 -6.10
C VAL A 41 -0.49 -10.87 -7.28
N LYS A 42 -1.80 -10.91 -7.53
CA LYS A 42 -2.46 -10.09 -8.52
C LYS A 42 -3.19 -8.96 -7.82
N ILE A 43 -2.79 -7.73 -8.12
CA ILE A 43 -3.40 -6.54 -7.52
C ILE A 43 -4.15 -5.74 -8.58
N VAL A 44 -5.25 -5.11 -8.15
CA VAL A 44 -6.00 -4.14 -8.96
C VAL A 44 -6.20 -2.86 -8.18
N CYS A 45 -5.82 -1.72 -8.76
CA CYS A 45 -6.04 -0.43 -8.12
C CYS A 45 -7.43 0.16 -8.40
N VAL A 46 -7.81 1.20 -7.65
CA VAL A 46 -9.09 1.93 -7.88
C VAL A 46 -9.20 2.52 -9.29
N THR A 47 -8.07 2.78 -9.97
CA THR A 47 -8.03 3.20 -11.39
C THR A 47 -7.94 2.02 -12.36
N ARG A 48 -8.13 0.78 -11.88
CA ARG A 48 -8.14 -0.48 -12.63
C ARG A 48 -6.84 -0.83 -13.36
N HIS A 49 -5.68 -0.42 -12.84
CA HIS A 49 -4.42 -1.00 -13.28
C HIS A 49 -4.24 -2.39 -12.66
N TRP A 50 -3.87 -3.36 -13.49
CA TRP A 50 -3.63 -4.73 -13.08
C TRP A 50 -2.13 -4.99 -13.02
N PHE A 51 -1.65 -5.47 -11.88
CA PHE A 51 -0.27 -5.87 -11.72
C PHE A 51 -0.18 -7.28 -11.15
N THR A 52 0.84 -8.00 -11.61
CA THR A 52 1.23 -9.29 -11.05
C THR A 52 2.68 -9.17 -10.65
N LEU A 53 2.94 -9.28 -9.36
CA LEU A 53 4.27 -9.09 -8.79
C LEU A 53 4.52 -10.10 -7.65
N PRO A 54 5.79 -10.42 -7.36
CA PRO A 54 6.16 -11.18 -6.18
C PRO A 54 5.71 -10.45 -4.91
N VAL A 55 5.33 -11.20 -3.87
CA VAL A 55 4.96 -10.63 -2.57
C VAL A 55 6.09 -9.84 -1.93
N ASP A 56 7.34 -10.21 -2.20
CA ASP A 56 8.52 -9.48 -1.70
C ASP A 56 8.63 -8.05 -2.29
N GLN A 57 8.00 -7.80 -3.45
CA GLN A 57 7.96 -6.49 -4.09
C GLN A 57 6.72 -5.67 -3.75
N LEU A 58 5.86 -6.17 -2.85
CA LEU A 58 4.68 -5.44 -2.41
C LEU A 58 5.14 -4.25 -1.56
N ALA A 59 5.02 -3.04 -2.12
CA ALA A 59 5.20 -1.84 -1.34
C ALA A 59 4.12 -1.80 -0.25
N ALA A 60 4.55 -1.80 1.01
CA ALA A 60 3.68 -1.40 2.09
C ALA A 60 3.21 0.03 1.80
N PRO A 61 1.95 0.37 2.10
CA PRO A 61 1.51 1.73 1.93
C PRO A 61 2.48 2.59 2.73
N SER A 62 3.00 3.67 2.14
CA SER A 62 3.82 4.65 2.87
C SER A 62 2.93 5.31 3.93
N GLY A 63 2.66 4.58 5.00
CA GLY A 63 1.82 4.98 6.09
C GLY A 63 2.60 6.01 6.85
N VAL A 64 2.25 7.29 6.63
CA VAL A 64 2.62 8.44 7.44
C VAL A 64 4.13 8.41 7.74
N GLU A 65 4.92 9.02 6.85
CA GLU A 65 6.22 9.52 7.26
C GLU A 65 6.01 10.32 8.54
N ASP A 66 6.65 9.80 9.58
CA ASP A 66 6.63 10.24 10.95
C ASP A 66 6.62 11.78 11.04
N LEU A 67 5.45 12.36 11.26
CA LEU A 67 5.25 13.81 11.35
C LEU A 67 5.90 14.43 12.61
N ARG A 68 6.91 13.77 13.19
CA ARG A 68 7.70 14.23 14.34
C ARG A 68 9.05 14.84 13.94
N ASP A 69 9.43 14.78 12.67
CA ASP A 69 10.68 15.40 12.16
C ASP A 69 10.45 16.62 11.26
N ILE A 70 9.29 17.30 11.33
CA ILE A 70 9.20 18.64 10.72
C ILE A 70 9.95 19.62 11.65
N PRO A 71 11.16 20.12 11.31
CA PRO A 71 11.72 21.22 12.08
C PRO A 71 10.77 22.40 11.92
N TYR A 72 10.12 22.80 13.01
CA TYR A 72 9.43 24.08 13.09
C TYR A 72 10.48 25.17 12.90
N THR A 73 10.72 25.55 11.65
CA THR A 73 11.34 26.82 11.32
C THR A 73 10.36 27.90 11.79
N THR A 74 10.54 28.31 13.05
CA THR A 74 10.00 29.57 13.52
C THR A 74 10.64 30.62 12.64
N ARG A 75 9.87 31.15 11.68
CA ARG A 75 10.18 32.45 11.08
C ARG A 75 10.19 33.45 12.22
N GLY A 76 11.39 33.78 12.68
CA GLY A 76 11.62 34.87 13.63
C GLY A 76 11.01 36.15 13.06
N SER A 77 10.08 36.70 13.84
CA SER A 77 9.35 37.92 13.57
C SER A 77 10.30 39.08 13.25
N SER A 78 10.03 39.77 12.16
CA SER A 78 10.45 41.16 11.99
C SER A 78 9.46 42.04 12.75
N VAL A 79 9.91 42.69 13.82
CA VAL A 79 9.44 44.00 14.30
C VAL A 79 10.61 44.75 14.92
#